data_AF-A0A4R1B311-F1
#
_entry.id   AF-A0A4R1B311-F1
#
_cell.length_a   1.000
_cell.length_b   1.000
_cell.length_c   1.000
_cell.angle_alpha   90.00
_cell.angle_beta   90.00
_cell.angle_gamma   90.00
#
_symmetry.space_group_name_H-M   'P 1'
#
loop_
_entity.id
_entity.type
_entity.pdbx_description
1 polymer ?
#
loop_
_entity_poly.entity_id
_entity_poly.type
_entity_poly.pdbx_seq_one_letter_code
_entity_poly.pdbx_strand_id
1 'polypeptide(L)'
;MSTEKGCSCASGCASVQLAVPAGRAEPAAGPWFRSRFRIPGMDCPSEEQMIRLTLSGLPIRYLEFDIPGRTLVVGHAGEVGRVLERLVPLGFGAELQESQPQAADEPSPAAGDSAEARVLWLLLAINALMFGVEAVSGWLAGSAGLIADAADMFADAAVYGVALYAVGRDAGHKLAAARSAGLLQLLLAVGALAETGHRAIVGAAPEELAMIGVSLLALAANVACLFLIAPHRGRGVHMRASYIFSANDVLANLGVILAGALVAWTGSALPDWLVGFAIGAMVLAGAVRILRLR
;
A
#
# COMPACT_ATOMS: atom_id res chain seq x y z
N MET A 1 -4.11 41.75 63.29
CA MET A 1 -4.64 41.08 62.08
C MET A 1 -3.43 40.82 61.17
N SER A 2 -2.51 39.92 61.54
CA SER A 2 -2.51 38.47 61.23
C SER A 2 -2.69 38.23 59.72
N THR A 3 -1.60 38.16 58.94
CA THR A 3 -0.72 37.01 58.60
C THR A 3 -1.17 36.21 57.37
N GLU A 4 -0.28 36.23 56.36
CA GLU A 4 0.17 35.17 55.43
C GLU A 4 -0.76 34.01 55.01
N LYS A 5 -0.73 33.64 53.71
CA LYS A 5 -0.07 32.40 53.18
C LYS A 5 -0.57 32.06 51.77
N GLY A 6 0.38 31.69 50.90
CA GLY A 6 0.11 31.01 49.63
C GLY A 6 -0.19 29.51 49.82
N CYS A 7 -0.70 28.87 48.77
CA CYS A 7 -0.72 27.43 48.57
C CYS A 7 -0.97 27.18 47.06
N SER A 8 0.06 26.86 46.25
CA SER A 8 0.66 25.53 46.05
C SER A 8 -0.28 24.54 45.35
N CYS A 9 -0.25 24.52 44.01
CA CYS A 9 -0.65 23.34 43.23
C CYS A 9 0.57 22.42 43.09
N ALA A 10 0.85 21.64 44.13
CA ALA A 10 1.71 20.48 44.06
C ALA A 10 0.86 19.25 44.36
N SER A 11 0.89 18.28 43.45
CA SER A 11 0.88 16.83 43.67
C SER A 11 -0.13 16.09 42.80
N GLY A 12 0.39 15.21 41.94
CA GLY A 12 -0.30 13.97 41.57
C GLY A 12 -0.90 13.87 40.16
N CYS A 13 -0.11 14.03 39.10
CA CYS A 13 -0.38 13.27 37.87
C CYS A 13 -0.02 11.81 38.12
N ALA A 14 -0.87 11.10 38.86
CA ALA A 14 -0.83 9.64 38.91
C ALA A 14 -1.37 9.13 37.58
N SER A 15 -0.47 8.61 36.74
CA SER A 15 -0.81 7.79 35.59
C SER A 15 -1.71 6.64 36.07
N VAL A 16 -3.01 6.72 35.80
CA VAL A 16 -3.92 5.58 35.94
C VAL A 16 -3.52 4.59 34.86
N GLN A 17 -2.60 3.68 35.23
CA GLN A 17 -2.36 2.45 34.50
C GLN A 17 -3.64 1.60 34.65
N LEU A 18 -4.57 1.76 33.70
CA LEU A 18 -5.64 0.79 33.51
C LEU A 18 -5.00 -0.50 33.02
N ALA A 19 -4.78 -1.42 33.94
CA ALA A 19 -4.49 -2.80 33.65
C ALA A 19 -5.60 -3.35 32.74
N VAL A 20 -5.27 -3.66 31.50
CA VAL A 20 -6.14 -4.42 30.60
C VAL A 20 -6.15 -5.86 31.11
N PRO A 21 -7.28 -6.39 31.63
CA PRO A 21 -7.34 -7.82 31.88
C PRO A 21 -7.34 -8.53 30.53
N ALA A 22 -6.27 -9.25 30.24
CA ALA A 22 -6.20 -10.19 29.12
C ALA A 22 -7.07 -11.43 29.44
N GLY A 23 -8.38 -11.23 29.50
CA GLY A 23 -9.35 -12.32 29.50
C GLY A 23 -9.61 -12.74 28.07
N ARG A 24 -9.02 -13.85 27.63
CA ARG A 24 -9.50 -14.55 26.43
C ARG A 24 -10.93 -15.00 26.73
N ALA A 25 -11.92 -14.40 26.07
CA ALA A 25 -13.28 -14.90 26.10
C ALA A 25 -13.28 -16.36 25.63
N GLU A 26 -13.87 -17.27 26.42
CA GLU A 26 -14.10 -18.65 26.02
C GLU A 26 -14.86 -18.71 24.69
N PRO A 27 -14.60 -19.68 23.81
CA PRO A 27 -15.31 -19.79 22.55
C PRO A 27 -16.79 -20.10 22.85
N ALA A 28 -17.65 -19.11 22.64
CA ALA A 28 -19.10 -19.30 22.73
C ALA A 28 -19.52 -20.39 21.73
N ALA A 29 -19.99 -21.52 22.25
CA ALA A 29 -20.47 -22.68 21.49
C ALA A 29 -21.85 -22.40 20.85
N GLY A 30 -21.90 -21.49 19.88
CA GLY A 30 -23.11 -21.15 19.13
C GLY A 30 -22.86 -21.05 17.63
N PRO A 31 -23.92 -21.10 16.79
CA PRO A 31 -23.80 -20.88 15.35
C PRO A 31 -23.25 -19.47 15.09
N TRP A 32 -22.34 -19.39 14.13
CA TRP A 32 -21.75 -18.13 13.68
C TRP A 32 -22.66 -17.46 12.66
N PHE A 33 -22.71 -16.14 12.68
CA PHE A 33 -23.44 -15.33 11.73
C PHE A 33 -22.57 -14.21 11.18
N ARG A 34 -22.80 -13.87 9.92
CA ARG A 34 -22.32 -12.66 9.27
C ARG A 34 -23.49 -11.69 9.14
N SER A 35 -23.43 -10.57 9.85
CA SER A 35 -24.49 -9.56 9.84
C SER A 35 -23.98 -8.23 9.31
N ARG A 36 -24.72 -7.64 8.38
CA ARG A 36 -24.44 -6.32 7.79
C ARG A 36 -25.34 -5.27 8.42
N PHE A 37 -24.74 -4.21 8.93
CA PHE A 37 -25.40 -3.05 9.52
C PHE A 37 -25.13 -1.80 8.68
N ARG A 38 -26.13 -0.93 8.56
CA ARG A 38 -25.97 0.45 8.12
C ARG A 38 -25.83 1.32 9.35
N ILE A 39 -24.82 2.17 9.40
CA ILE A 39 -24.54 3.07 10.53
C ILE A 39 -24.34 4.48 9.98
N PRO A 40 -25.42 5.26 9.77
CA PRO A 40 -25.35 6.59 9.16
C PRO A 40 -24.37 7.52 9.85
N GLY A 41 -24.26 7.49 11.18
CA GLY A 41 -23.37 8.34 11.98
C GLY A 41 -21.90 7.90 12.04
N MET A 42 -21.45 6.97 11.20
CA MET A 42 -20.06 6.48 11.20
C MET A 42 -19.18 7.26 10.21
N ASP A 43 -18.93 8.55 10.45
CA ASP A 43 -18.23 9.44 9.51
C ASP A 43 -16.73 9.35 9.53
N CYS A 44 -16.17 9.06 10.70
CA CYS A 44 -14.77 9.29 10.96
C CYS A 44 -14.14 8.15 11.77
N PRO A 45 -12.80 8.09 11.81
CA PRO A 45 -12.08 7.05 12.54
C PRO A 45 -12.41 7.01 14.05
N SER A 46 -12.84 8.13 14.63
CA SER A 46 -13.23 8.19 16.04
C SER A 46 -14.52 7.41 16.31
N GLU A 47 -15.53 7.47 15.43
CA GLU A 47 -16.76 6.68 15.58
C GLU A 47 -16.52 5.20 15.33
N GLU A 48 -15.69 4.86 14.33
CA GLU A 48 -15.22 3.49 14.13
C GLU A 48 -14.61 2.93 15.43
N GLN A 49 -13.71 3.68 16.06
CA GLN A 49 -13.02 3.23 17.27
C GLN A 49 -13.97 3.06 18.46
N MET A 50 -14.96 3.95 18.60
CA MET A 50 -16.02 3.78 19.62
C MET A 50 -16.83 2.52 19.39
N ILE A 51 -17.18 2.21 18.14
CA ILE A 51 -17.89 0.97 17.79
C ILE A 51 -17.03 -0.25 18.14
N ARG A 52 -15.74 -0.25 17.79
CA ARG A 52 -14.80 -1.34 18.12
C ARG A 52 -14.72 -1.57 19.63
N LEU A 53 -14.59 -0.51 20.41
CA LEU A 53 -14.51 -0.59 21.88
C LEU A 53 -15.82 -1.15 22.48
N THR A 54 -16.97 -0.66 22.04
CA THR A 54 -18.28 -1.11 22.55
C THR A 54 -18.57 -2.57 22.23
N LEU A 55 -18.08 -3.05 21.08
CA LEU A 55 -18.25 -4.43 20.62
C LEU A 55 -17.20 -5.41 21.16
N SER A 56 -16.11 -4.94 21.78
CA SER A 56 -14.98 -5.77 22.25
C SER A 56 -15.35 -6.87 23.28
N GLY A 57 -16.46 -6.71 24.00
CA GLY A 57 -16.95 -7.67 25.00
C GLY A 57 -17.91 -8.74 24.45
N LEU A 58 -18.15 -8.79 23.14
CA LEU A 58 -18.98 -9.81 22.50
C LEU A 58 -18.10 -10.86 21.80
N PRO A 59 -18.60 -12.10 21.60
CA PRO A 59 -17.89 -13.14 20.87
C PRO A 59 -17.86 -12.82 19.36
N ILE A 60 -16.99 -11.89 18.98
CA ILE A 60 -16.85 -11.38 17.61
C ILE A 60 -15.56 -11.93 17.01
N ARG A 61 -15.68 -12.47 15.79
CA ARG A 61 -14.57 -12.97 14.98
C ARG A 61 -13.91 -11.86 14.18
N TYR A 62 -14.70 -10.92 13.65
CA TYR A 62 -14.19 -9.78 12.89
C TYR A 62 -15.20 -8.63 12.80
N LEU A 63 -14.67 -7.45 12.52
CA LEU A 63 -15.41 -6.23 12.21
C LEU A 63 -14.81 -5.64 10.93
N GLU A 64 -15.64 -5.43 9.92
CA GLU A 64 -15.28 -4.84 8.63
C GLU A 64 -16.05 -3.53 8.47
N PHE A 65 -15.32 -2.42 8.41
CA PHE A 65 -15.88 -1.08 8.38
C PHE A 65 -15.72 -0.48 6.99
N ASP A 66 -16.82 -0.01 6.42
CA ASP A 66 -16.86 0.82 5.22
C ASP A 66 -17.36 2.21 5.63
N ILE A 67 -16.43 3.08 6.04
CA ILE A 67 -16.73 4.47 6.44
C ILE A 67 -17.38 5.25 5.30
N PRO A 68 -16.86 5.24 4.05
CA PRO A 68 -17.52 5.92 2.93
C PRO A 68 -18.94 5.41 2.66
N GLY A 69 -19.15 4.09 2.72
CA GLY A 69 -20.46 3.47 2.52
C GLY A 69 -21.37 3.45 3.75
N ARG A 70 -20.88 3.91 4.91
CA ARG A 70 -21.60 3.89 6.21
C ARG A 70 -22.11 2.49 6.56
N THR A 71 -21.32 1.45 6.29
CA THR A 71 -21.69 0.06 6.61
C THR A 71 -20.66 -0.63 7.49
N LEU A 72 -21.16 -1.52 8.36
CA LEU A 72 -20.37 -2.38 9.23
C LEU A 72 -20.79 -3.83 8.99
N VAL A 73 -19.84 -4.71 8.72
CA VAL A 73 -20.07 -6.16 8.71
C VAL A 73 -19.44 -6.77 9.96
N VAL A 74 -20.24 -7.54 10.71
CA VAL A 74 -19.82 -8.18 11.96
C VAL A 74 -19.92 -9.69 11.78
N GLY A 75 -18.81 -10.39 12.02
CA GLY A 75 -18.82 -11.84 12.24
C GLY A 75 -18.95 -12.11 13.73
N HIS A 76 -20.08 -12.65 14.19
CA HIS A 76 -20.35 -12.85 15.62
C HIS A 76 -20.96 -14.23 15.89
N ALA A 77 -20.78 -14.72 17.12
CA ALA A 77 -21.45 -15.91 17.60
C ALA A 77 -22.73 -15.55 18.37
N GLY A 78 -23.80 -16.29 18.10
CA GLY A 78 -25.09 -16.09 18.77
C GLY A 78 -26.01 -15.10 18.06
N GLU A 79 -26.99 -14.55 18.78
CA GLU A 79 -28.06 -13.75 18.19
C GLU A 79 -27.61 -12.34 17.78
N VAL A 80 -27.99 -11.93 16.58
CA VAL A 80 -27.72 -10.58 16.03
C VAL A 80 -28.26 -9.44 16.91
N GLY A 81 -29.33 -9.71 17.68
CA GLY A 81 -29.91 -8.75 18.63
C GLY A 81 -28.91 -8.23 19.65
N ARG A 82 -27.98 -9.06 20.13
CA ARG A 82 -26.95 -8.65 21.11
C ARG A 82 -25.97 -7.64 20.53
N VAL A 83 -25.65 -7.76 19.25
CA VAL A 83 -24.79 -6.79 18.55
C VAL A 83 -25.55 -5.47 18.40
N LEU A 84 -26.82 -5.53 17.99
CA LEU A 84 -27.66 -4.33 17.82
C LEU A 84 -27.89 -3.59 19.15
N GLU A 85 -28.16 -4.30 20.24
CA GLU A 85 -28.31 -3.74 21.59
C GLU A 85 -27.06 -2.96 22.07
N ARG A 86 -25.87 -3.35 21.61
CA ARG A 86 -24.63 -2.61 21.89
C ARG A 86 -24.42 -1.42 20.96
N LEU A 87 -24.90 -1.49 19.73
CA LEU A 87 -24.74 -0.41 18.75
C LEU A 87 -25.74 0.72 18.92
N VAL A 88 -26.99 0.43 19.28
CA VAL A 88 -28.08 1.43 19.42
C VAL A 88 -27.74 2.55 20.41
N PRO A 89 -27.17 2.28 21.61
CA PRO A 89 -26.81 3.33 22.58
C PRO A 89 -25.74 4.32 22.10
N LEU A 90 -24.96 3.98 21.07
CA LEU A 90 -23.96 4.89 20.50
C LEU A 90 -24.61 6.08 19.76
N GLY A 91 -25.89 5.98 19.40
CA GLY A 91 -26.61 7.06 18.74
C GLY A 91 -26.25 7.26 17.27
N PHE A 92 -25.47 6.36 16.66
CA PHE A 92 -25.08 6.45 15.24
C PHE A 92 -26.14 5.92 14.25
N GLY A 93 -27.33 5.55 14.71
CA GLY A 93 -28.44 5.09 13.88
C GLY A 93 -28.24 3.69 13.28
N ALA A 94 -27.62 2.77 14.03
CA ALA A 94 -27.34 1.43 13.54
C ALA A 94 -28.62 0.64 13.19
N GLU A 95 -28.72 0.18 11.95
CA GLU A 95 -29.83 -0.61 11.43
C GLU A 95 -29.31 -1.92 10.82
N LEU A 96 -29.93 -3.05 11.18
CA LEU A 96 -29.61 -4.35 10.57
C LEU A 96 -30.17 -4.39 9.14
N GLN A 97 -29.31 -4.65 8.16
CA GLN A 97 -29.74 -4.88 6.78
C GLN A 97 -29.93 -6.37 6.49
N GLU A 98 -28.95 -7.19 6.88
CA GLU A 98 -28.91 -8.60 6.52
C GLU A 98 -28.17 -9.41 7.58
N SER A 99 -28.59 -10.65 7.81
CA SER A 99 -27.90 -11.59 8.70
C SER A 99 -27.98 -13.00 8.12
N GLN A 100 -26.83 -13.60 7.84
CA GLN A 100 -26.73 -14.95 7.28
C GLN A 100 -25.90 -15.85 8.21
N PRO A 101 -26.24 -17.16 8.32
CA PRO A 101 -25.38 -18.14 8.98
C PRO A 101 -24.02 -18.22 8.28
N GLN A 102 -22.94 -18.27 9.04
CA GLN A 102 -21.57 -18.39 8.56
C GLN A 102 -20.96 -19.70 9.05
N ALA A 103 -20.34 -20.47 8.15
CA ALA A 103 -19.65 -21.69 8.54
C ALA A 103 -18.42 -21.35 9.40
N ALA A 104 -18.11 -22.19 10.40
CA ALA A 104 -17.02 -21.95 11.33
C ALA A 104 -15.63 -21.85 10.67
N ASP A 105 -15.46 -22.42 9.47
CA ASP A 105 -14.21 -22.39 8.69
C ASP A 105 -14.21 -21.33 7.57
N GLU A 106 -15.27 -20.55 7.41
CA GLU A 106 -15.25 -19.48 6.41
C GLU A 106 -14.23 -18.38 6.79
N PRO A 107 -13.35 -17.97 5.85
CA PRO A 107 -12.36 -16.95 6.11
C PRO A 107 -12.99 -15.61 6.53
N SER A 108 -12.40 -15.00 7.57
CA SER A 108 -12.75 -13.65 7.98
C SER A 108 -12.37 -12.63 6.88
N PRO A 109 -13.24 -11.66 6.52
CA PRO A 109 -12.90 -10.54 5.64
C PRO A 109 -11.70 -9.72 6.14
N ALA A 110 -11.54 -9.56 7.46
CA ALA A 110 -10.38 -8.87 8.05
C ALA A 110 -9.06 -9.64 7.84
N ALA A 111 -9.13 -10.96 7.62
CA ALA A 111 -7.97 -11.73 7.17
C ALA A 111 -7.59 -11.39 5.71
N GLY A 112 -8.57 -10.97 4.89
CA GLY A 112 -8.37 -10.47 3.53
C GLY A 112 -7.60 -9.14 3.50
N ASP A 113 -8.01 -8.17 4.31
CA ASP A 113 -7.35 -6.86 4.38
C ASP A 113 -5.91 -6.96 4.91
N SER A 114 -5.69 -7.80 5.91
CA SER A 114 -4.34 -8.04 6.44
C SER A 114 -3.46 -8.84 5.48
N ALA A 115 -4.03 -9.76 4.68
CA ALA A 115 -3.31 -10.44 3.61
C ALA A 115 -2.97 -9.49 2.45
N GLU A 116 -3.88 -8.60 2.07
CA GLU A 116 -3.65 -7.58 1.04
C GLU A 116 -2.57 -6.58 1.48
N ALA A 117 -2.66 -6.07 2.71
CA ALA A 117 -1.64 -5.19 3.28
C ALA A 117 -0.26 -5.88 3.33
N ARG A 118 -0.19 -7.18 3.66
CA ARG A 118 1.06 -7.96 3.62
C ARG A 118 1.61 -8.07 2.21
N VAL A 119 0.76 -8.33 1.21
CA VAL A 119 1.17 -8.39 -0.20
C VAL A 119 1.69 -7.02 -0.64
N LEU A 120 0.99 -5.93 -0.34
CA LEU A 120 1.43 -4.57 -0.65
C LEU A 120 2.77 -4.22 0.00
N TRP A 121 2.98 -4.61 1.27
CA TRP A 121 4.28 -4.44 1.93
C TRP A 121 5.39 -5.24 1.25
N LEU A 122 5.10 -6.46 0.79
CA LEU A 122 6.07 -7.29 0.08
C LEU A 122 6.41 -6.70 -1.29
N LEU A 123 5.41 -6.23 -2.05
CA LEU A 123 5.61 -5.54 -3.33
C LEU A 123 6.44 -4.26 -3.15
N LEU A 124 6.13 -3.47 -2.13
CA LEU A 124 6.89 -2.29 -1.75
C LEU A 124 8.36 -2.64 -1.46
N ALA A 125 8.60 -3.68 -0.66
CA ALA A 125 9.96 -4.08 -0.29
C ALA A 125 10.76 -4.58 -1.49
N ILE A 126 10.16 -5.38 -2.36
CA ILE A 126 10.81 -5.90 -3.58
C ILE A 126 11.18 -4.74 -4.51
N ASN A 127 10.23 -3.87 -4.83
CA ASN A 127 10.46 -2.73 -5.72
C ASN A 127 11.49 -1.74 -5.15
N ALA A 128 11.40 -1.41 -3.85
CA ALA A 128 12.36 -0.52 -3.21
C ALA A 128 13.78 -1.10 -3.17
N LEU A 129 13.91 -2.42 -2.97
CA LEU A 129 15.21 -3.10 -3.05
C LEU A 129 15.75 -3.09 -4.48
N MET A 130 14.93 -3.45 -5.47
CA MET A 130 15.32 -3.45 -6.88
C MET A 130 15.69 -2.05 -7.38
N PHE A 131 14.94 -1.01 -6.99
CA PHE A 131 15.33 0.38 -7.23
C PHE A 131 16.78 0.66 -6.80
N GLY A 132 17.16 0.25 -5.59
CA GLY A 132 18.53 0.42 -5.10
C GLY A 132 19.55 -0.35 -5.93
N VAL A 133 19.26 -1.62 -6.25
CA VAL A 133 20.13 -2.48 -7.06
C VAL A 133 20.32 -1.91 -8.46
N GLU A 134 19.24 -1.52 -9.14
CA GLU A 134 19.26 -1.03 -10.51
C GLU A 134 19.82 0.39 -10.61
N ALA A 135 19.53 1.28 -9.65
CA ALA A 135 20.12 2.62 -9.64
C ALA A 135 21.64 2.56 -9.49
N VAL A 136 22.14 1.75 -8.54
CA VAL A 136 23.58 1.58 -8.33
C VAL A 136 24.21 0.87 -9.53
N SER A 137 23.62 -0.23 -9.99
CA SER A 137 24.17 -1.00 -11.10
C SER A 137 24.11 -0.24 -12.42
N GLY A 138 23.03 0.47 -12.72
CA GLY A 138 22.91 1.31 -13.92
C GLY A 138 23.88 2.50 -13.92
N TRP A 139 24.20 3.04 -12.75
CA TRP A 139 25.26 4.03 -12.61
C TRP A 139 26.64 3.43 -12.89
N LEU A 140 26.99 2.32 -12.23
CA LEU A 140 28.29 1.66 -12.38
C LEU A 140 28.51 1.06 -13.77
N ALA A 141 27.45 0.47 -14.35
CA ALA A 141 27.48 -0.18 -15.64
C ALA A 141 27.29 0.80 -16.80
N GLY A 142 27.06 2.09 -16.57
CA GLY A 142 26.89 3.02 -17.70
C GLY A 142 25.58 2.84 -18.49
N SER A 143 24.60 2.06 -18.00
CA SER A 143 23.31 1.82 -18.69
C SER A 143 22.24 2.88 -18.38
N ALA A 144 21.73 3.51 -19.44
CA ALA A 144 20.57 4.39 -19.40
C ALA A 144 19.27 3.60 -19.18
N GLY A 145 19.14 2.42 -19.77
CA GLY A 145 18.01 1.51 -19.59
C GLY A 145 17.80 1.16 -18.12
N LEU A 146 18.86 0.72 -17.43
CA LEU A 146 18.80 0.38 -15.99
C LEU A 146 18.47 1.59 -15.10
N ILE A 147 18.97 2.78 -15.43
CA ILE A 147 18.65 4.00 -14.65
C ILE A 147 17.16 4.36 -14.80
N ALA A 148 16.61 4.21 -16.01
CA ALA A 148 15.19 4.46 -16.25
C ALA A 148 14.29 3.38 -15.59
N ASP A 149 14.69 2.11 -15.65
CA ASP A 149 14.02 0.97 -15.00
C ASP A 149 13.99 1.16 -13.47
N ALA A 150 15.10 1.60 -12.88
CA ALA A 150 15.15 1.96 -11.46
C ALA A 150 14.15 3.07 -11.10
N ALA A 151 14.01 4.09 -11.95
CA ALA A 151 13.04 5.16 -11.71
C ALA A 151 11.58 4.64 -11.74
N ASP A 152 11.29 3.62 -12.54
CA ASP A 152 9.99 2.94 -12.58
C ASP A 152 9.76 2.09 -11.32
N MET A 153 10.76 1.31 -10.88
CA MET A 153 10.70 0.59 -9.59
C MET A 153 10.44 1.52 -8.40
N PHE A 154 11.02 2.73 -8.42
CA PHE A 154 10.70 3.74 -7.41
C PHE A 154 9.26 4.23 -7.52
N ALA A 155 8.75 4.45 -8.73
CA ALA A 155 7.36 4.85 -8.95
C ALA A 155 6.39 3.83 -8.34
N ASP A 156 6.63 2.55 -8.62
CA ASP A 156 5.84 1.44 -8.10
C ASP A 156 5.91 1.36 -6.58
N ALA A 157 7.11 1.40 -6.01
CA ALA A 157 7.32 1.46 -4.57
C ALA A 157 6.58 2.66 -3.94
N ALA A 158 6.64 3.84 -4.56
CA ALA A 158 5.97 5.02 -4.05
C ALA A 158 4.43 4.86 -4.08
N VAL A 159 3.88 4.27 -5.15
CA VAL A 159 2.45 3.96 -5.25
C VAL A 159 2.01 2.98 -4.15
N TYR A 160 2.75 1.89 -3.92
CA TYR A 160 2.45 0.95 -2.83
C TYR A 160 2.58 1.61 -1.44
N GLY A 161 3.60 2.44 -1.25
CA GLY A 161 3.80 3.20 -0.01
C GLY A 161 2.65 4.17 0.28
N VAL A 162 2.19 4.90 -0.73
CA VAL A 162 1.02 5.79 -0.61
C VAL A 162 -0.26 4.98 -0.33
N ALA A 163 -0.46 3.84 -1.00
CA ALA A 163 -1.62 2.98 -0.76
C ALA A 163 -1.65 2.47 0.69
N LEU A 164 -0.51 2.03 1.24
CA LEU A 164 -0.37 1.61 2.62
C LEU A 164 -0.56 2.76 3.61
N TYR A 165 0.02 3.94 3.34
CA TYR A 165 -0.13 5.12 4.19
C TYR A 165 -1.56 5.67 4.22
N ALA A 166 -2.30 5.49 3.13
CA ALA A 166 -3.66 5.98 2.96
C ALA A 166 -4.70 5.19 3.77
N VAL A 167 -4.37 3.99 4.26
CA VAL A 167 -5.29 3.17 5.06
C VAL A 167 -5.65 3.90 6.36
N GLY A 168 -6.95 4.13 6.58
CA GLY A 168 -7.47 4.78 7.80
C GLY A 168 -7.27 6.30 7.89
N ARG A 169 -6.78 6.98 6.84
CA ARG A 169 -6.62 8.45 6.81
C ARG A 169 -7.70 9.16 6.03
N ASP A 170 -7.89 10.46 6.30
CA ASP A 170 -8.80 11.32 5.53
C ASP A 170 -8.23 11.67 4.14
N ALA A 171 -9.09 12.18 3.25
CA ALA A 171 -8.75 12.45 1.85
C ALA A 171 -7.61 13.47 1.67
N GLY A 172 -7.45 14.44 2.58
CA GLY A 172 -6.41 15.46 2.50
C GLY A 172 -5.01 14.87 2.66
N HIS A 173 -4.82 14.01 3.66
CA HIS A 173 -3.54 13.31 3.87
C HIS A 173 -3.20 12.36 2.73
N LYS A 174 -4.19 11.68 2.14
CA LYS A 174 -3.99 10.81 0.96
C LYS A 174 -3.47 11.59 -0.23
N LEU A 175 -4.09 12.73 -0.52
CA LEU A 175 -3.71 13.58 -1.64
C LEU A 175 -2.32 14.21 -1.44
N ALA A 176 -2.00 14.62 -0.21
CA ALA A 176 -0.68 15.15 0.12
C ALA A 176 0.42 14.10 -0.08
N ALA A 177 0.21 12.86 0.39
CA ALA A 177 1.15 11.75 0.21
C ALA A 177 1.31 11.36 -1.28
N ALA A 178 0.20 11.31 -2.03
CA ALA A 178 0.25 11.05 -3.47
C ALA A 178 1.04 12.15 -4.22
N ARG A 179 0.84 13.42 -3.85
CA ARG A 179 1.56 14.55 -4.49
C ARG A 179 3.05 14.56 -4.15
N SER A 180 3.44 14.24 -2.91
CA SER A 180 4.86 14.15 -2.56
C SER A 180 5.55 13.01 -3.30
N ALA A 181 4.92 11.83 -3.36
CA ALA A 181 5.37 10.70 -4.16
C ALA A 181 5.51 11.06 -5.64
N GLY A 182 4.48 11.68 -6.23
CA GLY A 182 4.49 12.12 -7.62
C GLY A 182 5.56 13.18 -7.93
N LEU A 183 5.87 14.07 -6.98
CA LEU A 183 6.94 15.05 -7.12
C LEU A 183 8.32 14.39 -7.11
N LEU A 184 8.56 13.45 -6.20
CA LEU A 184 9.82 12.69 -6.16
C LEU A 184 10.00 11.87 -7.44
N GLN A 185 8.94 11.19 -7.89
CA GLN A 185 8.95 10.44 -9.14
C GLN A 185 9.21 11.35 -10.36
N LEU A 186 8.63 12.55 -10.39
CA LEU A 186 8.90 13.53 -11.43
C LEU A 186 10.38 13.90 -11.49
N LEU A 187 11.00 14.17 -10.34
CA LEU A 187 12.43 14.51 -10.25
C LEU A 187 13.31 13.36 -10.75
N LEU A 188 13.00 12.12 -10.33
CA LEU A 188 13.75 10.94 -10.78
C LEU A 188 13.59 10.67 -12.28
N ALA A 189 12.37 10.79 -12.81
CA ALA A 189 12.12 10.57 -14.24
C ALA A 189 12.84 11.62 -15.11
N VAL A 190 12.78 12.89 -14.70
CA VAL A 190 13.52 13.97 -15.39
C VAL A 190 15.03 13.74 -15.28
N GLY A 191 15.52 13.32 -14.10
CA GLY A 191 16.92 12.98 -13.88
C GLY A 191 17.40 11.83 -14.77
N ALA A 192 16.63 10.73 -14.85
CA ALA A 192 16.92 9.58 -15.69
C ALA A 192 16.96 9.96 -17.18
N LEU A 193 16.01 10.77 -17.64
CA LEU A 193 15.98 11.27 -19.03
C LEU A 193 17.13 12.22 -19.34
N ALA A 194 17.48 13.11 -18.41
CA ALA A 194 18.60 14.02 -18.56
C ALA A 194 19.93 13.24 -18.63
N GLU A 195 20.11 12.25 -17.76
CA GLU A 195 21.28 11.38 -17.76
C GLU A 195 21.34 10.51 -19.02
N THR A 196 20.22 9.97 -19.49
CA THR A 196 20.14 9.25 -20.78
C THR A 196 20.58 10.15 -21.94
N GLY A 197 20.10 11.40 -21.98
CA GLY A 197 20.50 12.37 -23.01
C GLY A 197 21.98 12.74 -22.92
N HIS A 198 22.49 12.93 -21.71
CA HIS A 198 23.91 13.20 -21.49
C HIS A 198 24.78 12.05 -22.01
N ARG A 199 24.44 10.79 -21.69
CA ARG A 199 25.13 9.58 -22.15
C ARG A 199 25.11 9.44 -23.67
N ALA A 200 23.97 9.75 -24.29
CA ALA A 200 23.84 9.75 -25.74
C ALA A 200 24.75 10.80 -26.42
N ILE A 201 24.92 11.98 -25.81
CA ILE A 201 25.80 13.04 -26.32
C ILE A 201 27.28 12.67 -26.18
N VAL A 202 27.69 12.13 -25.03
CA VAL A 202 29.10 11.77 -24.77
C VAL A 202 29.50 10.42 -25.37
N GLY A 203 28.54 9.65 -25.88
CA GLY A 203 28.77 8.33 -26.47
C GLY A 203 29.12 7.26 -25.43
N ALA A 204 28.57 7.34 -24.22
CA ALA A 204 28.84 6.37 -23.17
C ALA A 204 28.23 5.01 -23.51
N ALA A 205 29.07 3.96 -23.50
CA ALA A 205 28.63 2.58 -23.72
C ALA A 205 28.36 1.88 -22.38
N PRO A 206 27.25 1.12 -22.27
CA PRO A 206 26.99 0.34 -21.08
C PRO A 206 27.86 -0.93 -21.05
N GLU A 207 28.09 -1.45 -19.85
CA GLU A 207 28.65 -2.79 -19.63
C GLU A 207 27.53 -3.81 -19.82
N GLU A 208 27.58 -4.52 -20.94
CA GLU A 208 26.49 -5.36 -21.44
C GLU A 208 26.13 -6.52 -20.52
N LEU A 209 27.10 -7.12 -19.80
CA LEU A 209 26.84 -8.25 -18.93
C LEU A 209 26.13 -7.83 -17.64
N ALA A 210 26.55 -6.74 -16.99
CA ALA A 210 25.82 -6.18 -15.84
C ALA A 210 24.42 -5.72 -16.26
N MET A 211 24.29 -5.07 -17.41
CA MET A 211 23.00 -4.63 -17.95
C MET A 211 22.02 -5.81 -18.08
N ILE A 212 22.42 -6.88 -18.78
CA ILE A 212 21.58 -8.07 -18.96
C ILE A 212 21.34 -8.79 -17.61
N GLY A 213 22.40 -8.97 -16.81
CA GLY A 213 22.32 -9.72 -15.56
C GLY A 213 21.40 -9.07 -14.53
N VAL A 214 21.46 -7.74 -14.41
CA VAL A 214 20.61 -6.97 -13.50
C VAL A 214 19.17 -6.96 -14.00
N SER A 215 18.93 -6.77 -15.30
CA SER A 215 17.56 -6.83 -15.83
C SER A 215 16.93 -8.22 -15.75
N LEU A 216 17.72 -9.30 -15.81
CA LEU A 216 17.22 -10.65 -15.53
C LEU A 216 16.80 -10.82 -14.06
N LEU A 217 17.57 -10.24 -13.13
CA LEU A 217 17.21 -10.22 -11.72
C LEU A 217 15.93 -9.41 -11.47
N ALA A 218 15.81 -8.24 -12.09
CA ALA A 218 14.61 -7.39 -12.03
C ALA A 218 13.38 -8.08 -12.63
N LEU A 219 13.54 -8.74 -13.79
CA LEU A 219 12.50 -9.55 -14.40
C LEU A 219 12.01 -10.67 -13.45
N ALA A 220 12.94 -11.37 -12.79
CA ALA A 220 12.58 -12.40 -11.83
C ALA A 220 11.81 -11.83 -10.63
N ALA A 221 12.21 -10.66 -10.13
CA ALA A 221 11.51 -9.95 -9.07
C ALA A 221 10.08 -9.55 -9.48
N ASN A 222 9.90 -8.98 -10.67
CA ASN A 222 8.58 -8.55 -11.16
C ASN A 222 7.66 -9.71 -11.51
N VAL A 223 8.21 -10.81 -12.02
CA VAL A 223 7.45 -12.07 -12.18
C VAL A 223 7.00 -12.61 -10.82
N ALA A 224 7.85 -12.54 -9.78
CA ALA A 224 7.45 -12.91 -8.43
C ALA A 224 6.32 -11.99 -7.90
N CYS A 225 6.41 -10.68 -8.13
CA CYS A 225 5.34 -9.71 -7.83
C CYS A 225 4.01 -10.10 -8.50
N LEU A 226 4.03 -10.46 -9.79
CA LEU A 226 2.85 -10.92 -10.52
C LEU A 226 2.23 -12.19 -9.90
N PHE A 227 3.05 -13.16 -9.49
CA PHE A 227 2.55 -14.36 -8.82
C PHE A 227 1.93 -14.06 -7.46
N LEU A 228 2.46 -13.09 -6.71
CA LEU A 228 1.89 -12.64 -5.43
C LEU A 228 0.55 -11.92 -5.59
N ILE A 229 0.40 -11.13 -6.65
CA ILE A 229 -0.81 -10.35 -6.94
C ILE A 229 -1.90 -11.21 -7.59
N ALA A 230 -1.54 -12.23 -8.39
CA ALA A 230 -2.49 -13.00 -9.20
C ALA A 230 -3.71 -13.56 -8.43
N PRO A 231 -3.57 -14.12 -7.21
CA PRO A 231 -4.71 -14.56 -6.40
C PRO A 231 -5.64 -13.43 -5.96
N HIS A 232 -5.14 -12.19 -5.93
CA HIS A 232 -5.79 -11.01 -5.38
C HIS A 232 -6.28 -10.02 -6.45
N ARG A 233 -6.08 -10.30 -7.75
CA ARG A 233 -6.40 -9.36 -8.87
C ARG A 233 -7.85 -8.89 -8.94
N GLY A 234 -8.77 -9.63 -8.31
CA GLY A 234 -10.20 -9.35 -8.30
C GLY A 234 -10.67 -8.47 -7.13
N ARG A 235 -9.82 -8.18 -6.15
CA ARG A 235 -10.25 -7.65 -4.83
C ARG A 235 -10.28 -6.12 -4.71
N GLY A 236 -10.02 -5.38 -5.78
CA GLY A 236 -10.13 -3.91 -5.77
C GLY A 236 -9.44 -3.24 -6.95
N VAL A 237 -9.62 -1.93 -7.08
CA VAL A 237 -8.97 -1.12 -8.12
C VAL A 237 -7.46 -1.06 -7.91
N HIS A 238 -7.00 -0.97 -6.65
CA HIS A 238 -5.58 -0.96 -6.31
C HIS A 238 -4.88 -2.25 -6.75
N MET A 239 -5.46 -3.42 -6.49
CA MET A 239 -4.85 -4.71 -6.90
C MET A 239 -4.83 -4.92 -8.42
N ARG A 240 -5.82 -4.41 -9.16
CA ARG A 240 -5.78 -4.42 -10.64
C ARG A 240 -4.69 -3.49 -11.18
N ALA A 241 -4.53 -2.31 -10.57
CA ALA A 241 -3.48 -1.38 -10.94
C ALA A 241 -2.09 -2.00 -10.70
N SER A 242 -1.86 -2.62 -9.53
CA SER A 242 -0.61 -3.33 -9.22
C SER A 242 -0.26 -4.41 -10.24
N TYR A 243 -1.25 -5.20 -10.70
CA TYR A 243 -1.01 -6.21 -11.74
C TYR A 243 -0.58 -5.60 -13.07
N ILE A 244 -1.18 -4.46 -13.46
CA ILE A 244 -0.83 -3.76 -14.69
C ILE A 244 0.58 -3.17 -14.58
N PHE A 245 0.94 -2.58 -13.44
CA PHE A 245 2.27 -2.04 -13.20
C PHE A 245 3.33 -3.13 -13.30
N SER A 246 3.22 -4.21 -12.52
CA SER A 246 4.18 -5.32 -12.59
C SER A 246 4.25 -6.00 -13.97
N ALA A 247 3.16 -5.97 -14.76
CA ALA A 247 3.20 -6.46 -16.14
C ALA A 247 3.95 -5.52 -17.09
N ASN A 248 3.85 -4.20 -16.87
CA ASN A 248 4.65 -3.24 -17.62
C ASN A 248 6.13 -3.34 -17.26
N ASP A 249 6.48 -3.56 -15.99
CA ASP A 249 7.87 -3.72 -15.57
C ASP A 249 8.50 -4.93 -16.26
N VAL A 250 7.76 -6.05 -16.35
CA VAL A 250 8.20 -7.22 -17.12
C VAL A 250 8.52 -6.86 -18.58
N LEU A 251 7.70 -6.02 -19.23
CA LEU A 251 7.99 -5.54 -20.58
C LEU A 251 9.19 -4.61 -20.64
N ALA A 252 9.37 -3.73 -19.65
CA ALA A 252 10.52 -2.85 -19.53
C ALA A 252 11.81 -3.66 -19.36
N ASN A 253 11.87 -4.59 -18.41
CA ASN A 253 13.03 -5.44 -18.18
C ASN A 253 13.36 -6.29 -19.42
N LEU A 254 12.36 -6.85 -20.11
CA LEU A 254 12.58 -7.55 -21.38
C LEU A 254 13.17 -6.61 -22.45
N GLY A 255 12.68 -5.37 -22.51
CA GLY A 255 13.24 -4.32 -23.36
C GLY A 255 14.72 -4.06 -23.05
N VAL A 256 15.09 -3.93 -21.78
CA VAL A 256 16.48 -3.72 -21.35
C VAL A 256 17.34 -4.95 -21.66
N ILE A 257 16.87 -6.18 -21.40
CA ILE A 257 17.58 -7.41 -21.77
C ILE A 257 17.86 -7.46 -23.28
N LEU A 258 16.84 -7.17 -24.10
CA LEU A 258 16.98 -7.12 -25.55
C LEU A 258 17.95 -6.02 -25.99
N ALA A 259 17.88 -4.84 -25.38
CA ALA A 259 18.84 -3.78 -25.64
C ALA A 259 20.26 -4.20 -25.28
N GLY A 260 20.49 -4.82 -24.14
CA GLY A 260 21.80 -5.31 -23.72
C GLY A 260 22.35 -6.37 -24.68
N ALA A 261 21.51 -7.30 -25.14
CA ALA A 261 21.88 -8.27 -26.16
C ALA A 261 22.23 -7.62 -27.50
N LEU A 262 21.48 -6.58 -27.91
CA LEU A 262 21.79 -5.81 -29.13
C LEU A 262 23.07 -4.98 -28.98
N VAL A 263 23.34 -4.40 -27.81
CA VAL A 263 24.61 -3.71 -27.53
C VAL A 263 25.76 -4.71 -27.67
N ALA A 264 25.67 -5.88 -27.03
CA ALA A 264 26.69 -6.93 -27.10
C ALA A 264 26.93 -7.42 -28.54
N TRP A 265 25.87 -7.51 -29.35
CA TRP A 265 25.97 -7.98 -30.74
C TRP A 265 26.48 -6.92 -31.71
N THR A 266 26.04 -5.66 -31.56
CA THR A 266 26.32 -4.58 -32.51
C THR A 266 27.51 -3.71 -32.12
N GLY A 267 27.94 -3.76 -30.85
CA GLY A 267 28.92 -2.84 -30.28
C GLY A 267 28.42 -1.39 -30.16
N SER A 268 27.14 -1.13 -30.40
CA SER A 268 26.53 0.19 -30.35
C SER A 268 25.71 0.38 -29.09
N ALA A 269 25.88 1.51 -28.41
CA ALA A 269 25.12 1.89 -27.22
C ALA A 269 23.70 2.41 -27.52
N LEU A 270 23.38 2.62 -28.81
CA LEU A 270 22.08 3.16 -29.24
C LEU A 270 20.86 2.38 -28.69
N PRO A 271 20.85 1.03 -28.66
CA PRO A 271 19.71 0.28 -28.13
C PRO A 271 19.40 0.62 -26.67
N ASP A 272 20.42 0.76 -25.83
CA ASP A 272 20.27 1.10 -24.41
C ASP A 272 19.68 2.50 -24.23
N TRP A 273 20.17 3.51 -24.96
CA TRP A 273 19.64 4.87 -24.85
C TRP A 273 18.19 4.97 -25.33
N LEU A 274 17.84 4.27 -26.41
CA LEU A 274 16.46 4.26 -26.92
C LEU A 274 15.49 3.66 -25.89
N VAL A 275 15.88 2.55 -25.27
CA VAL A 275 15.07 1.93 -24.21
C VAL A 275 15.02 2.82 -22.97
N GLY A 276 16.15 3.41 -22.55
CA GLY A 276 16.19 4.37 -21.43
C GLY A 276 15.26 5.57 -21.65
N PHE A 277 15.24 6.14 -22.86
CA PHE A 277 14.30 7.20 -23.20
C PHE A 277 12.84 6.74 -23.19
N ALA A 278 12.55 5.54 -23.70
CA ALA A 278 11.20 5.00 -23.75
C ALA A 278 10.64 4.76 -22.33
N ILE A 279 11.40 4.08 -21.47
CA ILE A 279 11.01 3.83 -20.07
C ILE A 279 10.92 5.17 -19.31
N GLY A 280 11.94 6.03 -19.40
CA GLY A 280 11.93 7.32 -18.72
C GLY A 280 10.75 8.21 -19.11
N ALA A 281 10.33 8.20 -20.38
CA ALA A 281 9.15 8.93 -20.85
C ALA A 281 7.84 8.35 -20.28
N MET A 282 7.75 7.02 -20.16
CA MET A 282 6.62 6.36 -19.50
C MET A 282 6.52 6.75 -18.02
N VAL A 283 7.63 6.68 -17.27
CA VAL A 283 7.68 7.06 -15.84
C VAL A 283 7.31 8.53 -15.66
N LEU A 284 7.83 9.41 -16.53
CA LEU A 284 7.51 10.84 -16.52
C LEU A 284 6.01 11.10 -16.72
N ALA A 285 5.38 10.41 -17.68
CA ALA A 285 3.95 10.52 -17.92
C ALA A 285 3.14 10.04 -16.70
N GLY A 286 3.58 8.97 -16.04
CA GLY A 286 3.03 8.49 -14.77
C GLY A 286 3.07 9.55 -13.66
N ALA A 287 4.25 10.16 -13.43
CA ALA A 287 4.43 11.20 -12.42
C ALA A 287 3.52 12.42 -12.67
N VAL A 288 3.44 12.88 -13.92
CA VAL A 288 2.56 14.00 -14.31
C VAL A 288 1.09 13.66 -14.07
N ARG A 289 0.67 12.42 -14.34
CA ARG A 289 -0.70 11.96 -14.08
C ARG A 289 -1.04 11.99 -12.58
N ILE A 290 -0.11 11.57 -11.72
CA ILE A 290 -0.29 11.61 -10.26
C ILE A 290 -0.42 13.06 -9.77
N LEU A 291 0.44 13.97 -10.24
CA LEU A 291 0.41 15.38 -9.84
C LEU A 291 -0.85 16.12 -10.30
N ARG A 292 -1.55 15.63 -11.32
CA ARG A 292 -2.82 16.18 -11.82
C ARG A 292 -4.04 15.70 -11.04
N LEU A 293 -3.89 14.79 -10.07
CA LEU A 293 -4.99 14.36 -9.21
C LEU A 293 -5.51 15.56 -8.38
N ARG A 294 -6.83 15.76 -8.45
CA ARG A 294 -7.57 16.83 -7.78
C ARG A 294 -8.21 16.34 -6.50
#